data_AF-A0A354FUR0-F1
#
_entry.id   AF-A0A354FUR0-F1
#
_cell.length_a   1.000
_cell.length_b   1.000
_cell.length_c   1.000
_cell.angle_alpha   90.00
_cell.angle_beta   90.00
_cell.angle_gamma   90.00
#
_symmetry.space_group_name_H-M   'P 1'
#
loop_
_entity.id
_entity.type
_entity.pdbx_description
1 polymer ?
#
loop_
_entity_poly.entity_id
_entity_poly.type
_entity_poly.pdbx_seq_one_letter_code
_entity_poly.pdbx_strand_id
1 'polypeptide(L)'
;MSNSKLPIKYGLPERLVVGLLNKLTKGHLKITYTDGSSRHFGNPDEPVSAAVTINNDVEFFRRCAYYGNVGMGEAYTDGIWDTPDIRAVISWFILNMQALQGADTSSDKLPGVGLLKIFNWFRHLRRANTVDNSRQNISEHYDLGNEFYSL
;
A
#
# COMPACT_ATOMS: atom_id res chain seq x y z
N MET A 1 7.68 -22.44 -11.94
CA MET A 1 7.35 -22.45 -10.50
C MET A 1 5.90 -22.03 -10.34
N SER A 2 5.09 -22.88 -9.69
CA SER A 2 3.63 -22.81 -9.71
C SER A 2 3.10 -21.53 -9.07
N ASN A 3 2.32 -20.77 -9.83
CA ASN A 3 1.66 -19.53 -9.42
C ASN A 3 0.39 -19.86 -8.60
N SER A 4 0.52 -20.72 -7.58
CA SER A 4 -0.60 -21.10 -6.72
C SER A 4 -0.99 -19.88 -5.90
N LYS A 5 -2.14 -19.28 -6.23
CA LYS A 5 -2.73 -18.20 -5.44
C LYS A 5 -2.82 -18.65 -3.98
N LEU A 6 -2.00 -18.08 -3.10
CA LEU A 6 -2.05 -18.37 -1.67
C LEU A 6 -3.47 -18.18 -1.15
N PRO A 7 -4.00 -19.08 -0.30
CA PRO A 7 -5.30 -18.91 0.31
C PRO A 7 -5.32 -17.68 1.23
N ILE A 8 -6.50 -17.12 1.46
CA ILE A 8 -6.71 -16.06 2.45
C ILE A 8 -6.72 -16.70 3.84
N LYS A 9 -5.87 -16.21 4.75
CA LYS A 9 -5.68 -16.70 6.12
C LYS A 9 -6.24 -15.74 7.18
N TYR A 10 -6.20 -14.44 6.92
CA TYR A 10 -6.53 -13.38 7.91
C TYR A 10 -7.88 -12.70 7.65
N GLY A 11 -8.81 -13.43 7.03
CA GLY A 11 -10.21 -13.02 6.90
C GLY A 11 -10.46 -11.86 5.93
N LEU A 12 -11.48 -11.05 6.25
CA LEU A 12 -11.95 -9.96 5.40
C LEU A 12 -10.88 -8.89 5.11
N PRO A 13 -10.07 -8.42 6.09
CA PRO A 13 -9.03 -7.41 5.83
C PRO A 13 -8.03 -7.86 4.77
N GLU A 14 -7.49 -9.07 4.87
CA GLU A 14 -6.57 -9.60 3.86
C GLU A 14 -7.25 -9.70 2.50
N ARG A 15 -8.50 -10.19 2.45
CA ARG A 15 -9.23 -10.30 1.17
C ARG A 15 -9.40 -8.95 0.48
N LEU A 16 -9.65 -7.88 1.24
CA LEU A 16 -9.77 -6.52 0.70
C LEU A 16 -8.43 -6.03 0.14
N VAL A 17 -7.36 -6.13 0.94
CA VAL A 17 -6.02 -5.68 0.55
C VAL A 17 -5.50 -6.46 -0.66
N VAL A 18 -5.56 -7.79 -0.62
CA VAL A 18 -5.17 -8.66 -1.75
C VAL A 18 -6.01 -8.36 -2.99
N GLY A 19 -7.32 -8.13 -2.83
CA GLY A 19 -8.20 -7.76 -3.93
C GLY A 19 -7.85 -6.43 -4.60
N LEU A 20 -7.33 -5.48 -3.84
CA LEU A 20 -6.83 -4.20 -4.34
C LEU A 20 -5.49 -4.36 -5.04
N LEU A 21 -4.52 -5.01 -4.39
CA LEU A 21 -3.17 -5.23 -4.93
C LEU A 21 -3.20 -6.06 -6.22
N ASN A 22 -4.13 -7.01 -6.36
CA ASN A 22 -4.32 -7.78 -7.60
C ASN A 22 -4.70 -6.94 -8.83
N LYS A 23 -5.16 -5.69 -8.63
CA LYS A 23 -5.50 -4.78 -9.74
C LYS A 23 -4.35 -3.86 -10.12
N LEU A 24 -3.28 -3.87 -9.34
CA LEU A 24 -2.05 -3.13 -9.58
C LEU A 24 -1.13 -4.04 -10.42
N THR A 25 -1.17 -3.84 -11.73
CA THR A 25 -0.55 -4.73 -12.72
C THR A 25 0.86 -4.32 -13.14
N LYS A 26 1.32 -3.12 -12.74
CA LYS A 26 2.63 -2.56 -13.09
C LYS A 26 3.67 -2.86 -12.03
N GLY A 27 4.93 -2.99 -12.46
CA GLY A 27 6.06 -3.40 -11.62
C GLY A 27 5.81 -4.74 -10.93
N HIS A 28 6.69 -5.12 -10.03
CA HIS A 28 6.57 -6.32 -9.21
C HIS A 28 6.57 -5.99 -7.74
N LEU A 29 5.64 -6.56 -6.99
CA LEU A 29 5.64 -6.51 -5.53
C LEU A 29 5.61 -7.94 -4.98
N LYS A 30 6.61 -8.29 -4.16
CA LYS A 30 6.62 -9.50 -3.34
C LYS A 30 6.27 -9.15 -1.90
N ILE A 31 5.23 -9.79 -1.36
CA ILE A 31 4.89 -9.73 0.06
C ILE A 31 5.21 -11.09 0.69
N THR A 32 6.08 -11.11 1.68
CA THR A 32 6.43 -12.29 2.49
C THR A 32 5.68 -12.21 3.82
N TYR A 33 4.92 -13.25 4.14
CA TYR A 33 4.14 -13.40 5.37
C TYR A 33 5.02 -13.92 6.52
N THR A 34 4.52 -13.85 7.76
CA THR A 34 5.30 -14.32 8.94
C THR A 34 5.65 -15.81 8.91
N ASP A 35 4.89 -16.61 8.17
CA ASP A 35 5.15 -18.04 7.99
C ASP A 35 6.14 -18.35 6.84
N GLY A 36 6.73 -17.31 6.23
CA GLY A 36 7.66 -17.41 5.12
C GLY A 36 7.00 -17.62 3.76
N SER A 37 5.68 -17.82 3.69
CA SER A 37 4.98 -17.87 2.40
C SER A 37 4.99 -16.50 1.73
N SER A 38 5.03 -16.46 0.39
CA SER A 38 5.07 -15.20 -0.36
C SER A 38 4.00 -15.09 -1.42
N ARG A 39 3.37 -13.91 -1.50
CA ARG A 39 2.43 -13.52 -2.54
C ARG A 39 3.08 -12.49 -3.45
N HIS A 40 2.81 -12.59 -4.74
CA HIS A 40 3.34 -11.70 -5.76
C HIS A 40 2.22 -10.93 -6.45
N PHE A 41 2.47 -9.67 -6.77
CA PHE A 41 1.57 -8.77 -7.48
C PHE A 41 2.29 -8.07 -8.62
N GLY A 42 1.52 -7.67 -9.64
CA GLY A 42 2.04 -7.03 -10.84
C GLY A 42 2.77 -7.99 -11.78
N ASN A 43 3.70 -7.45 -12.57
CA ASN A 43 4.48 -8.14 -13.58
C ASN A 43 5.97 -8.25 -13.15
N PRO A 44 6.53 -9.45 -12.95
CA PRO A 44 7.94 -9.65 -12.59
C PRO A 44 8.93 -9.18 -13.66
N ASP A 45 8.51 -9.00 -14.91
CA ASP A 45 9.38 -8.59 -16.01
C ASP A 45 9.53 -7.05 -16.12
N GLU A 46 8.80 -6.28 -15.31
CA GLU A 46 8.93 -4.82 -15.28
C GLU A 46 10.04 -4.33 -14.32
N PRO A 47 10.72 -3.21 -14.63
CA PRO A 47 11.96 -2.81 -13.94
C PRO A 47 11.77 -2.38 -12.48
N VAL A 48 10.55 -1.96 -12.10
CA VAL A 48 10.25 -1.57 -10.72
C VAL A 48 9.90 -2.81 -9.92
N SER A 49 10.79 -3.24 -9.03
CA SER A 49 10.57 -4.38 -8.13
C SER A 49 10.65 -3.93 -6.67
N ALA A 50 9.68 -4.35 -5.87
CA ALA A 50 9.55 -4.02 -4.46
C ALA A 50 9.33 -5.29 -3.63
N ALA A 51 9.82 -5.26 -2.39
CA ALA A 51 9.66 -6.35 -1.43
C ALA A 51 9.09 -5.82 -0.12
N VAL A 52 8.20 -6.58 0.49
CA VAL A 52 7.61 -6.33 1.81
C VAL A 52 7.73 -7.61 2.61
N THR A 53 8.22 -7.52 3.84
CA THR A 53 8.23 -8.59 4.83
C THR A 53 7.30 -8.19 5.95
N ILE A 54 6.27 -9.00 6.20
CA ILE A 54 5.31 -8.73 7.27
C ILE A 54 5.81 -9.40 8.56
N ASN A 55 5.84 -8.63 9.64
CA ASN A 55 6.22 -9.09 10.98
C ASN A 55 4.98 -9.44 11.83
N ASN A 56 3.81 -8.87 11.50
CA ASN A 56 2.53 -9.23 12.08
C ASN A 56 1.41 -9.17 11.02
N ASP A 57 1.04 -10.35 10.51
CA ASP A 57 0.08 -10.48 9.40
C ASP A 57 -1.30 -9.90 9.73
N VAL A 58 -1.81 -10.16 10.93
CA VAL A 58 -3.14 -9.69 11.36
C VAL A 58 -3.18 -8.16 11.38
N GLU A 59 -2.18 -7.54 12.00
CA GLU A 59 -2.15 -6.10 12.15
C GLU A 59 -1.86 -5.39 10.83
N PHE A 60 -0.99 -5.97 9.98
CA PHE A 60 -0.72 -5.44 8.65
C PHE A 60 -2.00 -5.34 7.82
N PHE A 61 -2.76 -6.44 7.70
CA PHE A 61 -3.98 -6.43 6.89
C PHE A 61 -5.08 -5.60 7.51
N ARG A 62 -5.22 -5.61 8.85
CA ARG A 62 -6.17 -4.76 9.56
C ARG A 62 -5.91 -3.28 9.28
N ARG A 63 -4.67 -2.82 9.44
CA ARG A 63 -4.31 -1.42 9.26
C ARG A 63 -4.45 -0.97 7.81
N CYS A 64 -3.96 -1.75 6.87
CA CYS A 64 -4.10 -1.47 5.45
C CYS A 64 -5.57 -1.41 5.00
N ALA A 65 -6.43 -2.32 5.50
CA ALA A 65 -7.84 -2.37 5.11
C ALA A 65 -8.68 -1.23 5.69
N TYR A 66 -8.42 -0.81 6.93
CA TYR A 66 -9.27 0.17 7.62
C TYR A 66 -8.73 1.60 7.58
N TYR A 67 -7.40 1.79 7.51
CA TYR A 67 -6.76 3.11 7.52
C TYR A 67 -5.95 3.40 6.25
N GLY A 68 -5.98 2.51 5.26
CA GLY A 68 -5.44 2.77 3.93
C GLY A 68 -3.93 3.04 3.91
N ASN A 69 -3.52 4.08 3.17
CA ASN A 69 -2.12 4.49 3.04
C ASN A 69 -1.52 5.01 4.36
N VAL A 70 -2.33 5.67 5.20
CA VAL A 70 -1.89 6.11 6.53
C VAL A 70 -1.61 4.89 7.40
N GLY A 71 -2.55 3.94 7.46
CA GLY A 71 -2.35 2.69 8.20
C GLY A 71 -1.15 1.87 7.72
N MET A 72 -0.89 1.85 6.41
CA MET A 72 0.30 1.20 5.86
C MET A 72 1.60 1.90 6.29
N GLY A 73 1.61 3.24 6.34
CA GLY A 73 2.75 4.03 6.80
C GLY A 73 3.00 3.89 8.30
N GLU A 74 1.97 4.03 9.13
CA GLU A 74 2.07 3.81 10.59
C GLU A 74 2.50 2.38 10.90
N ALA A 75 1.98 1.39 10.16
CA ALA A 75 2.42 0.00 10.28
C ALA A 75 3.91 -0.19 9.95
N TYR A 76 4.48 0.62 9.05
CA TYR A 76 5.91 0.58 8.75
C TYR A 76 6.71 1.15 9.93
N THR A 77 6.34 2.33 10.43
CA THR A 77 7.00 2.97 11.58
C THR A 77 6.90 2.11 12.85
N ASP A 78 5.78 1.44 13.07
CA ASP A 78 5.55 0.54 14.21
C ASP A 78 6.23 -0.85 14.03
N GLY A 79 6.94 -1.09 12.93
CA GLY A 79 7.63 -2.35 12.67
C GLY A 79 6.71 -3.54 12.39
N ILE A 80 5.44 -3.31 12.05
CA ILE A 80 4.46 -4.35 11.67
C ILE A 80 4.81 -4.97 10.32
N TRP A 81 5.48 -4.23 9.45
CA TRP A 81 6.12 -4.73 8.24
C TRP A 81 7.38 -3.93 7.94
N ASP A 82 8.28 -4.50 7.15
CA ASP A 82 9.53 -3.89 6.75
C ASP A 82 9.86 -4.19 5.28
N THR A 83 10.86 -3.50 4.74
CA THR A 83 11.34 -3.62 3.37
C THR A 83 12.83 -3.32 3.31
N PRO A 84 13.60 -3.99 2.43
CA PRO A 84 14.99 -3.60 2.17
C PRO A 84 15.09 -2.23 1.47
N ASP A 85 14.03 -1.76 0.82
CA ASP A 85 13.98 -0.46 0.15
C ASP A 85 12.56 0.13 0.17
N ILE A 86 12.34 1.11 1.03
CA ILE A 86 11.06 1.84 1.12
C ILE A 86 10.79 2.68 -0.13
N ARG A 87 11.82 3.18 -0.81
CA ARG A 87 11.68 3.93 -2.07
C ARG A 87 11.10 3.02 -3.14
N ALA A 88 11.54 1.77 -3.23
CA ALA A 88 11.02 0.81 -4.20
C ALA A 88 9.52 0.54 -3.99
N VAL A 89 9.09 0.36 -2.74
CA VAL A 89 7.67 0.16 -2.39
C VAL A 89 6.83 1.37 -2.79
N ILE A 90 7.26 2.58 -2.42
CA ILE A 90 6.57 3.82 -2.79
C ILE A 90 6.53 4.00 -4.32
N SER A 91 7.64 3.73 -5.00
CA SER A 91 7.74 3.84 -6.46
C SER A 91 6.77 2.88 -7.17
N TRP A 92 6.63 1.65 -6.66
CA TRP A 92 5.69 0.67 -7.19
C TRP A 92 4.23 1.15 -7.06
N PHE A 93 3.86 1.76 -5.92
CA PHE A 93 2.54 2.36 -5.77
C PHE A 93 2.33 3.55 -6.72
N ILE A 94 3.30 4.46 -6.85
CA ILE A 94 3.23 5.61 -7.76
C ILE A 94 3.05 5.15 -9.21
N LEU A 95 3.84 4.18 -9.65
CA LEU A 95 3.75 3.60 -11.00
C LEU A 95 2.34 3.09 -11.30
N ASN A 96 1.75 2.34 -10.36
CA ASN A 96 0.41 1.83 -10.53
C ASN A 96 -0.67 2.92 -10.47
N MET A 97 -0.52 3.93 -9.60
CA MET A 97 -1.44 5.07 -9.57
C MET A 97 -1.44 5.84 -10.89
N GLN A 98 -0.28 6.03 -11.53
CA GLN A 98 -0.16 6.69 -12.82
C GLN A 98 -0.84 5.85 -13.92
N ALA A 99 -0.58 4.54 -13.94
CA ALA A 99 -1.22 3.63 -14.89
C ALA A 99 -2.75 3.58 -14.74
N LEU A 100 -3.26 3.70 -13.51
CA LEU A 100 -4.71 3.74 -13.23
C LEU A 100 -5.36 5.08 -13.59
N GLN A 101 -4.63 6.18 -13.56
CA GLN A 101 -5.13 7.51 -13.94
C GLN A 101 -5.24 7.68 -15.47
N GLY A 102 -4.50 6.88 -16.24
CA GLY A 102 -4.53 6.90 -17.70
C GLY A 102 -3.82 8.12 -18.29
N ALA A 103 -3.32 7.97 -19.53
CA ALA A 103 -2.80 9.07 -20.34
C ALA A 103 -3.91 9.98 -20.91
N ASP A 104 -5.18 9.66 -20.64
CA ASP A 104 -6.34 10.30 -21.26
C ASP A 104 -7.13 11.12 -20.25
N THR A 105 -6.76 12.40 -20.17
CA THR A 105 -7.65 13.49 -19.76
C THR A 105 -8.68 13.72 -20.88
N SER A 106 -9.51 12.73 -21.16
CA SER A 106 -10.62 12.82 -22.09
C SER A 106 -11.75 11.95 -21.57
N SER A 107 -12.54 12.59 -20.72
CA SER A 107 -13.96 12.31 -20.51
C SER A 107 -14.61 11.79 -21.78
N ASP A 108 -15.01 10.51 -21.79
CA ASP A 108 -16.37 10.09 -22.20
C ASP A 108 -16.54 8.57 -22.36
N LYS A 109 -15.50 7.74 -22.24
CA LYS A 109 -15.68 6.28 -22.36
C LYS A 109 -14.78 5.49 -21.40
N LEU A 110 -15.08 5.53 -20.10
CA LEU A 110 -14.47 4.58 -19.15
C LEU A 110 -15.39 3.36 -18.96
N PRO A 111 -15.06 2.17 -19.52
CA PRO A 111 -15.55 0.91 -18.98
C PRO A 111 -14.83 0.67 -17.63
N GLY A 112 -15.28 1.34 -16.57
CA GLY A 112 -14.45 1.51 -15.37
C GLY A 112 -15.19 1.69 -14.05
N VAL A 113 -16.42 1.20 -13.92
CA VAL A 113 -17.19 1.28 -12.65
C VAL A 113 -16.45 0.61 -11.48
N GLY A 114 -15.57 -0.36 -11.76
CA GLY A 114 -14.74 -1.04 -10.75
C GLY A 114 -13.46 -0.29 -10.33
N LEU A 115 -12.90 0.56 -11.20
CA LEU A 115 -11.67 1.33 -10.95
C LEU A 115 -11.99 2.64 -10.22
N LEU A 116 -13.10 3.29 -10.59
CA LEU A 116 -13.65 4.44 -9.86
C LEU A 116 -13.97 4.10 -8.41
N LYS A 117 -14.36 2.85 -8.10
CA LYS A 117 -14.60 2.41 -6.71
C LYS A 117 -13.31 2.30 -5.90
N ILE A 118 -12.19 1.94 -6.51
CA ILE A 118 -10.89 1.86 -5.83
C ILE A 118 -10.32 3.24 -5.62
N PHE A 119 -10.37 4.07 -6.66
CA PHE A 119 -10.01 5.48 -6.55
C PHE A 119 -10.88 6.19 -5.50
N ASN A 120 -12.19 5.95 -5.51
CA ASN A 120 -13.07 6.47 -4.47
C ASN A 120 -12.75 5.88 -3.10
N TRP A 121 -12.42 4.59 -2.97
CA TRP A 121 -12.02 3.99 -1.70
C TRP A 121 -10.74 4.63 -1.15
N PHE A 122 -9.68 4.77 -1.96
CA PHE A 122 -8.48 5.52 -1.61
C PHE A 122 -8.78 6.99 -1.27
N ARG A 123 -9.66 7.65 -2.03
CA ARG A 123 -10.11 9.03 -1.78
C ARG A 123 -10.90 9.17 -0.48
N HIS A 124 -11.75 8.19 -0.15
CA HIS A 124 -12.54 8.16 1.08
C HIS A 124 -11.66 7.87 2.30
N LEU A 125 -10.65 7.01 2.17
CA LEU A 125 -9.63 6.79 3.20
C LEU A 125 -8.79 8.05 3.45
N ARG A 126 -8.47 8.82 2.40
CA ARG A 126 -7.84 10.14 2.54
C ARG A 126 -8.68 11.14 3.33
N ARG A 127 -10.01 10.99 3.35
CA ARG A 127 -10.93 11.83 4.15
C ARG A 127 -11.10 11.31 5.59
N ALA A 128 -10.66 10.09 5.88
CA ALA A 128 -10.69 9.49 7.21
C ALA A 128 -9.43 9.82 8.05
N ASN A 129 -8.65 10.84 7.67
CA ASN A 129 -7.85 11.61 8.63
C ASN A 129 -8.81 12.32 9.59
N THR A 130 -9.32 11.57 10.57
CA THR A 130 -10.12 12.11 11.66
C THR A 130 -9.29 13.17 12.40
N VAL A 131 -9.98 14.20 12.90
CA VAL A 131 -9.37 15.28 13.68
C VAL A 131 -8.57 14.73 14.88
N ASP A 132 -9.01 13.60 15.44
CA ASP A 132 -8.34 12.93 16.56
C ASP A 132 -6.98 12.31 16.18
N ASN A 133 -6.88 11.61 15.04
CA ASN A 133 -5.58 11.12 14.53
C ASN A 133 -4.66 12.28 14.12
N SER A 134 -5.22 13.35 13.56
CA SER A 134 -4.44 14.54 13.23
C SER A 134 -3.87 15.21 14.48
N ARG A 135 -4.64 15.26 15.58
CA ARG A 135 -4.15 15.78 16.88
C ARG A 135 -3.04 14.91 17.46
N GLN A 136 -3.16 13.59 17.38
CA GLN A 136 -2.12 12.69 17.86
C GLN A 136 -0.83 12.81 17.02
N ASN A 137 -0.95 12.91 15.70
CA ASN A 137 0.18 13.14 14.78
C ASN A 137 0.84 14.52 14.91
N ILE A 138 0.12 15.55 15.35
CA ILE A 138 0.68 16.90 15.63
C ILE A 138 1.30 16.97 17.03
N SER A 139 0.85 16.13 17.97
CA SER A 139 1.36 16.10 19.35
C SER A 139 2.75 15.48 19.49
N GLU A 140 3.18 14.69 18.51
CA GLU A 140 4.59 14.33 18.33
C GLU A 140 5.33 15.55 17.76
N HIS A 141 5.76 16.44 18.65
CA HIS A 141 6.54 17.63 18.31
C HIS A 141 7.90 17.20 17.71
N TYR A 142 7.99 17.10 16.38
CA TYR A 142 9.26 16.98 15.68
C TYR A 142 9.94 18.35 15.66
N ASP A 143 10.74 18.65 16.68
CA ASP A 143 11.69 19.77 16.64
C ASP A 143 12.85 19.39 15.71
N LEU A 144 12.60 19.41 14.40
CA LEU A 144 13.65 19.41 13.39
C LEU A 144 14.28 20.81 13.34
N GLY A 145 15.05 21.14 14.37
CA GLY A 145 15.83 22.38 14.46
C GLY A 145 17.02 22.37 13.49
N ASN A 146 17.69 23.52 13.39
CA ASN A 146 18.83 23.74 12.48
C ASN A 146 19.97 22.70 12.59
N GLU A 147 20.10 21.98 13.72
CA GLU A 147 21.07 20.89 13.88
C GLU A 147 20.83 19.70 12.93
N PHE A 148 19.58 19.44 12.53
CA PHE A 148 19.27 18.36 11.60
C PHE A 148 19.75 18.65 10.17
N TYR A 149 19.85 19.93 9.78
CA TYR A 149 20.24 20.37 8.44
C TYR A 149 21.74 20.70 8.31
N SER A 150 22.51 20.58 9.39
CA SER A 150 23.95 20.88 9.40
C SER A 150 24.86 19.70 9.04
N LEU A 151 24.30 18.58 8.55
CA LEU A 151 25.03 17.36 8.16
C LEU A 151 25.12 17.18 6.64
#